data_AF-A0AAW3EH21-F1
#
_entry.id   AF-A0AAW3EH21-F1
#
_cell.length_a   1.000
_cell.length_b   1.000
_cell.length_c   1.000
_cell.angle_alpha   90.00
_cell.angle_beta   90.00
_cell.angle_gamma   90.00
#
_symmetry.space_group_name_H-M   'P 1'
#
loop_
_entity.id
_entity.type
_entity.pdbx_description
1 polymer ?
#
loop_
_entity_poly.entity_id
_entity_poly.type
_entity_poly.pdbx_seq_one_letter_code
_entity_poly.pdbx_strand_id
1 'polypeptide(L)'
;MSIEKIGFNKSTELFYELACRSFTASWNMFMEVNGDGDANDYLDDPDFMSPFIIHVINHIQNNFERFTAQEGNSGDINQVNFELVASMLVEYSENFKK
;
A
#
# COMPACT_ATOMS: atom_id res chain seq x y z
N MET A 1 16.71 -0.59 5.14
CA MET A 1 17.47 0.67 5.29
C MET A 1 16.46 1.66 5.88
N SER A 2 16.73 2.26 7.04
CA SER A 2 15.74 3.09 7.73
C SER A 2 15.53 4.38 6.95
N ILE A 3 14.36 4.56 6.33
CA ILE A 3 13.92 5.87 5.86
C ILE A 3 14.05 6.81 7.05
N GLU A 4 15.03 7.71 6.97
CA GLU A 4 15.10 8.88 7.84
C GLU A 4 13.72 9.49 7.88
N LYS A 5 13.19 9.75 9.09
CA LYS A 5 11.86 10.31 9.34
C LYS A 5 11.68 11.65 8.60
N ILE A 6 11.45 11.60 7.29
CA ILE A 6 10.78 12.65 6.53
C ILE A 6 9.42 12.74 7.22
N GLY A 7 9.19 13.85 7.91
CA GLY A 7 8.06 14.01 8.82
C GLY A 7 6.75 13.79 8.09
N PHE A 8 6.22 12.56 8.15
CA PHE A 8 4.89 12.26 7.68
C PHE A 8 3.92 13.08 8.52
N ASN A 9 3.00 13.79 7.86
CA ASN A 9 1.81 14.21 8.58
C ASN A 9 1.02 12.96 8.98
N LYS A 10 0.21 13.10 10.03
CA LYS A 10 -0.48 11.95 10.61
C LYS A 10 -1.37 11.22 9.61
N SER A 11 -2.03 11.95 8.70
CA SER A 11 -2.89 11.36 7.67
C SER A 11 -2.12 10.50 6.69
N THR A 12 -0.92 10.93 6.25
CA THR A 12 -0.07 10.16 5.35
C THR A 12 0.42 8.87 6.00
N GLU A 13 0.82 8.93 7.29
CA GLU A 13 1.20 7.74 8.06
C GLU A 13 0.05 6.74 8.17
N LEU A 14 -1.13 7.19 8.62
CA LEU A 14 -2.32 6.35 8.73
C LEU A 14 -2.73 5.73 7.40
N PHE A 15 -2.65 6.51 6.31
CA PHE A 15 -2.97 6.03 4.98
C PHE A 15 -2.02 4.93 4.55
N TYR A 16 -0.71 5.13 4.74
CA TYR A 16 0.31 4.14 4.41
C TYR A 16 0.12 2.84 5.20
N GLU A 17 -0.14 2.92 6.51
CA GLU A 17 -0.42 1.74 7.34
C GLU A 17 -1.63 0.93 6.87
N LEU A 18 -2.71 1.61 6.46
CA LEU A 18 -3.88 0.98 5.85
C LEU A 18 -3.55 0.37 4.48
N ALA A 19 -2.78 1.09 3.67
CA ALA A 19 -2.38 0.64 2.34
C ALA A 19 -1.49 -0.61 2.41
N CYS A 20 -0.52 -0.70 3.33
CA CYS A 20 0.29 -1.92 3.52
C CYS A 20 -0.55 -3.14 3.88
N ARG A 21 -1.56 -2.96 4.75
CA ARG A 21 -2.49 -4.05 5.12
C ARG A 21 -3.34 -4.48 3.94
N SER A 22 -3.88 -3.52 3.18
CA SER A 22 -4.66 -3.81 1.97
C SER A 22 -3.81 -4.43 0.87
N PHE A 23 -2.56 -3.99 0.70
CA PHE A 23 -1.58 -4.57 -0.21
C PHE A 23 -1.35 -6.04 0.13
N THR A 24 -0.98 -6.32 1.38
CA THR A 24 -0.71 -7.69 1.85
C THR A 24 -1.89 -8.62 1.63
N ALA A 25 -3.10 -8.16 1.99
CA ALA A 25 -4.32 -8.95 1.81
C ALA A 25 -4.61 -9.23 0.33
N SER A 26 -4.50 -8.20 -0.52
CA SER A 26 -4.72 -8.33 -1.96
C SER A 26 -3.69 -9.21 -2.64
N TRP A 27 -2.42 -9.11 -2.20
CA TRP A 27 -1.32 -9.90 -2.73
C TRP A 27 -1.47 -11.37 -2.38
N ASN A 28 -1.76 -11.68 -1.12
CA ASN A 28 -2.00 -13.05 -0.68
C ASN A 28 -3.17 -13.68 -1.46
N MET A 29 -4.27 -12.94 -1.65
CA MET A 29 -5.41 -13.40 -2.45
C MET A 29 -5.01 -13.62 -3.92
N PHE A 30 -4.23 -12.72 -4.50
CA PHE A 30 -3.74 -12.86 -5.88
C PHE A 30 -2.88 -14.13 -6.04
N MET A 31 -1.96 -14.37 -5.12
CA MET A 31 -1.09 -15.55 -5.13
C MET A 31 -1.85 -16.85 -4.82
N GLU A 32 -2.93 -16.81 -4.04
CA GLU A 32 -3.77 -18.00 -3.82
C GLU A 32 -4.48 -18.43 -5.13
N VAL A 33 -4.89 -17.46 -5.95
CA VAL A 33 -5.62 -17.73 -7.20
C VAL A 33 -4.69 -18.01 -8.38
N ASN A 34 -3.52 -17.36 -8.44
CA ASN A 34 -2.63 -17.34 -9.61
C ASN A 34 -1.17 -17.77 -9.30
N GLY A 35 -0.88 -18.26 -8.08
CA GLY A 35 0.48 -18.50 -7.59
C GLY A 35 1.10 -19.83 -8.03
N ASP A 36 0.88 -20.24 -9.28
CA ASP A 36 1.64 -21.33 -9.90
C ASP A 36 2.99 -20.83 -10.48
N GLY A 37 3.18 -19.51 -10.63
CA GLY A 37 4.42 -18.85 -11.08
C GLY A 37 5.34 -18.31 -9.96
N ASP A 38 6.52 -17.81 -10.34
CA ASP A 38 7.43 -17.12 -9.42
C ASP A 38 6.82 -15.76 -9.02
N ALA A 39 6.74 -15.51 -7.71
CA ALA A 39 6.26 -14.24 -7.18
C ALA A 39 7.11 -13.06 -7.67
N ASN A 40 8.41 -13.30 -7.90
CA ASN A 40 9.34 -12.30 -8.38
C ASN A 40 8.98 -11.81 -9.80
N ASP A 41 8.45 -12.68 -10.67
CA ASP A 41 8.06 -12.29 -12.04
C ASP A 41 7.00 -11.19 -12.04
N TYR A 42 6.05 -11.25 -11.11
CA TYR A 42 5.02 -10.22 -10.95
C TYR A 42 5.54 -8.98 -10.23
N LEU A 43 6.38 -9.15 -9.20
CA LEU A 43 6.92 -8.03 -8.40
C LEU A 43 7.89 -7.16 -9.19
N ASP A 44 8.63 -7.75 -10.13
CA ASP A 44 9.56 -7.04 -11.00
C ASP A 44 8.89 -6.50 -12.29
N ASP A 45 7.64 -6.88 -12.56
CA ASP A 45 6.87 -6.38 -13.70
C ASP A 45 6.17 -5.05 -13.36
N PRO A 46 6.64 -3.91 -13.89
CA PRO A 46 6.01 -2.61 -13.65
C PRO A 46 4.60 -2.52 -14.25
N ASP A 47 4.29 -3.27 -15.31
CA ASP A 47 2.97 -3.29 -15.95
C ASP A 47 1.93 -4.01 -15.07
N PHE A 48 2.38 -4.89 -14.18
CA PHE A 48 1.56 -5.49 -13.14
C PHE A 48 1.54 -4.66 -11.85
N MET A 49 2.71 -4.26 -11.34
CA MET A 49 2.83 -3.62 -10.03
C MET A 49 2.21 -2.24 -9.97
N SER A 50 2.32 -1.45 -11.04
CA SER A 50 1.72 -0.12 -11.09
C SER A 50 0.20 -0.14 -10.92
N PRO A 51 -0.58 -0.89 -11.72
CA PRO A 51 -2.03 -0.97 -11.51
C PRO A 51 -2.41 -1.66 -10.19
N PHE A 52 -1.61 -2.61 -9.70
CA PHE A 52 -1.85 -3.24 -8.40
C PHE A 52 -1.75 -2.22 -7.26
N ILE A 53 -0.69 -1.41 -7.21
CA ILE A 53 -0.52 -0.35 -6.20
C ILE A 53 -1.61 0.72 -6.34
N ILE A 54 -1.96 1.12 -7.56
CA ILE A 54 -3.06 2.06 -7.80
C ILE A 54 -4.39 1.51 -7.26
N HIS A 55 -4.65 0.21 -7.44
CA HIS A 55 -5.84 -0.43 -6.89
C HIS A 55 -5.89 -0.34 -5.36
N VAL A 56 -4.78 -0.64 -4.69
CA VAL A 56 -4.65 -0.52 -3.22
C VAL A 56 -4.89 0.92 -2.77
N ILE A 57 -4.24 1.90 -3.41
CA ILE A 57 -4.39 3.32 -3.08
C ILE A 57 -5.85 3.76 -3.26
N ASN A 58 -6.48 3.43 -4.38
CA ASN A 58 -7.88 3.78 -4.64
C ASN A 58 -8.83 3.14 -3.62
N HIS A 59 -8.57 1.89 -3.23
CA HIS A 59 -9.37 1.22 -2.21
C HIS A 59 -9.30 1.96 -0.87
N ILE A 60 -8.09 2.30 -0.40
CA ILE A 60 -7.93 3.04 0.86
C ILE A 60 -8.49 4.45 0.74
N GLN A 61 -8.21 5.18 -0.35
CA GLN A 61 -8.72 6.54 -0.57
C GLN A 61 -10.25 6.61 -0.45
N ASN A 62 -10.97 5.67 -1.06
CA ASN A 62 -12.43 5.64 -1.00
C ASN A 62 -13.01 5.27 0.37
N ASN A 63 -12.18 4.80 1.31
CA ASN A 63 -12.59 4.30 2.61
C ASN A 63 -11.82 4.91 3.79
N PHE A 64 -10.94 5.90 3.54
CA PHE A 64 -9.90 6.30 4.47
C PHE A 64 -10.47 6.82 5.80
N GLU A 65 -11.41 7.76 5.73
CA GLU A 65 -12.07 8.31 6.92
C GLU A 65 -12.83 7.23 7.70
N ARG A 66 -13.49 6.30 7.00
CA ARG A 66 -14.21 5.20 7.63
C ARG A 66 -13.26 4.25 8.37
N PHE A 67 -12.18 3.83 7.72
CA PHE A 67 -11.21 2.90 8.30
C PHE A 67 -10.45 3.54 9.47
N THR A 68 -10.03 4.80 9.34
CA THR A 68 -9.36 5.50 10.44
C THR A 68 -10.30 5.70 11.64
N ALA A 69 -11.57 6.07 11.41
CA ALA A 69 -12.55 6.21 12.48
C ALA A 69 -12.82 4.89 13.24
N GLN A 70 -12.86 3.76 12.53
CA GLN A 70 -13.02 2.43 13.14
C GLN A 70 -11.86 2.06 14.09
N GLU A 71 -10.67 2.63 13.85
CA GLU A 71 -9.48 2.43 14.68
C GLU A 71 -9.32 3.50 15.77
N GLY A 72 -10.32 4.36 15.96
CA GLY A 72 -10.27 5.47 16.92
C GLY A 72 -9.34 6.61 16.50
N ASN A 73 -8.97 6.66 15.22
CA ASN A 73 -8.15 7.72 14.63
C ASN A 73 -9.01 8.70 13.82
N SER A 74 -8.41 9.82 13.44
CA SER A 74 -8.99 10.78 12.50
C SER A 74 -7.93 11.13 11.46
N GLY A 75 -8.13 10.68 10.23
CA GLY A 75 -7.31 11.07 9.08
C GLY A 75 -8.04 12.09 8.20
N ASP A 76 -7.29 12.97 7.55
CA ASP A 76 -7.79 13.89 6.52
C ASP A 76 -7.20 13.50 5.17
N ILE A 77 -8.04 13.03 4.25
CA ILE A 77 -7.62 12.57 2.93
C ILE A 77 -6.92 13.67 2.13
N ASN A 78 -7.26 14.94 2.36
CA ASN A 78 -6.68 16.09 1.67
C ASN A 78 -5.24 16.38 2.11
N GLN A 79 -4.80 15.78 3.22
CA GLN A 79 -3.43 15.90 3.73
C GLN A 79 -2.55 14.72 3.31
N VAL A 80 -3.10 13.70 2.66
CA VAL A 80 -2.34 12.52 2.25
C VAL A 80 -1.43 12.86 1.08
N ASN A 81 -0.13 12.57 1.23
CA ASN A 81 0.82 12.60 0.12
C ASN A 81 0.79 11.26 -0.64
N PHE A 82 -0.03 11.17 -1.68
CA PHE A 82 -0.20 9.94 -2.46
C PHE A 82 1.05 9.51 -3.22
N GLU A 83 1.85 10.45 -3.72
CA GLU A 83 3.09 10.15 -4.43
C GLU A 83 4.08 9.45 -3.49
N LEU A 84 4.24 9.99 -2.27
CA LEU A 84 5.07 9.39 -1.25
C LEU A 84 4.57 8.00 -0.84
N VAL A 85 3.25 7.85 -0.63
CA VAL A 85 2.65 6.54 -0.32
C VAL A 85 2.93 5.53 -1.43
N ALA A 86 2.79 5.92 -2.70
CA ALA A 86 3.05 5.03 -3.84
C ALA A 86 4.52 4.58 -3.85
N SER A 87 5.48 5.50 -3.67
CA SER A 87 6.90 5.15 -3.58
C SER A 87 7.19 4.20 -2.42
N MET A 88 6.58 4.42 -1.26
CA MET A 88 6.75 3.54 -0.10
C MET A 88 6.12 2.17 -0.31
N LEU A 89 5.00 2.07 -1.04
CA LEU A 89 4.39 0.78 -1.37
C LEU A 89 5.26 -0.03 -2.35
N VAL A 90 5.98 0.63 -3.26
CA VAL A 90 6.99 -0.05 -4.09
C VAL A 90 8.08 -0.63 -3.19
N GLU A 91 8.65 0.14 -2.27
CA GLU A 91 9.65 -0.39 -1.31
C GLU A 91 9.06 -1.50 -0.43
N TYR A 92 7.81 -1.34 0.03
CA TYR A 92 7.14 -2.35 0.84
C TYR A 92 6.96 -3.67 0.10
N SER A 93 6.77 -3.64 -1.23
CA SER A 93 6.61 -4.82 -2.06
C SER A 93 7.86 -5.70 -2.11
N GLU A 94 9.05 -5.13 -1.86
CA GLU A 94 10.32 -5.89 -1.78
C GLU A 94 10.30 -6.94 -0.67
N ASN A 95 9.46 -6.76 0.37
CA ASN A 95 9.30 -7.76 1.44
C ASN A 95 8.64 -9.07 0.98
N PHE A 96 8.09 -9.10 -0.24
CA PHE A 96 7.42 -10.26 -0.82
C PHE A 96 8.30 -11.01 -1.83
N LYS A 97 9.49 -10.47 -2.15
CA LYS A 97 10.48 -11.16 -2.98
C LYS A 97 11.12 -12.31 -2.20
N LYS A 98 11.45 -13.39 -2.90
CA LYS A 98 12.12 -14.58 -2.35
C LYS A 98 13.63 -14.58 -2.57
#